data_AF-A0A6A3CCX1-F1
#
_entry.id   AF-A0A6A3CCX1-F1
#
_cell.length_a   1.000
_cell.length_b   1.000
_cell.length_c   1.000
_cell.angle_alpha   90.00
_cell.angle_beta   90.00
_cell.angle_gamma   90.00
#
_symmetry.space_group_name_H-M   'P 1'
#
loop_
_entity.id
_entity.type
_entity.pdbx_description
1 polymer ?
#
loop_
_entity_poly.entity_id
_entity_poly.type
_entity_poly.pdbx_seq_one_letter_code
_entity_poly.pdbx_strand_id
1 'polypeptide(L)'
;MFTNLSHLLFLQSIILLAPIITVKGQDDFTIEEATIESIQRAFDENKLTSLQLVDFYLHRIENLNPVLRCVLEINPDARVQAEEADRERRINSHHGRSFMHGIPVLLKDSIDTNDKMNTTAGSYALLGSVAGRDAGVVEKLRKVGAVILGKTSLTEWYSFRALFKIPNGWCARGGQAQNPYVAGGDTCGSSSGSAISVAANMVSVSLGSETHGSIICPADYNSVVGFKPTAGLTSRAGVIPISSRQDTIGPMARSVADAVHLLDAIVGFDPRDGEATSEAARFIPDGGYKPFLNEHGIIGKRLGGC
;
A
#
# COMPACT_ATOMS: atom_id res chain seq x y z
N MET A 1 35.97 -13.97 63.94
CA MET A 1 36.65 -15.25 63.68
C MET A 1 35.73 -16.06 62.79
N PHE A 2 36.11 -16.14 61.51
CA PHE A 2 35.68 -17.05 60.42
C PHE A 2 34.19 -17.04 59.97
N THR A 3 33.81 -16.46 58.82
CA THR A 3 34.06 -16.81 57.38
C THR A 3 33.28 -18.03 56.87
N ASN A 4 32.35 -17.82 55.92
CA ASN A 4 32.38 -18.31 54.53
C ASN A 4 31.01 -18.06 53.86
N LEU A 5 30.94 -17.29 52.77
CA LEU A 5 31.03 -17.71 51.35
C LEU A 5 29.84 -18.62 50.98
N SER A 6 29.09 -18.50 49.89
CA SER A 6 29.23 -17.83 48.58
C SER A 6 28.00 -18.34 47.78
N HIS A 7 27.13 -17.58 47.14
CA HIS A 7 27.33 -16.80 45.91
C HIS A 7 26.05 -15.98 45.68
N LEU A 8 26.12 -14.65 45.83
CA LEU A 8 25.14 -13.73 45.29
C LEU A 8 25.87 -12.94 44.21
N LEU A 9 25.88 -13.45 42.98
CA LEU A 9 26.48 -12.77 41.85
C LEU A 9 25.58 -11.60 41.43
N PHE A 10 25.98 -10.42 41.89
CA PHE A 10 25.65 -9.12 41.35
C PHE A 10 25.81 -9.12 39.82
N LEU A 11 24.71 -9.05 39.06
CA LEU A 11 24.75 -8.52 37.71
C LEU A 11 24.47 -7.01 37.81
N GLN A 12 25.54 -6.23 37.95
CA GLN A 12 25.51 -4.80 37.67
C GLN A 12 25.34 -4.62 36.17
N SER A 13 24.17 -4.16 35.75
CA SER A 13 23.90 -3.68 34.40
C SER A 13 24.71 -2.40 34.15
N ILE A 14 25.81 -2.55 33.43
CA ILE A 14 26.58 -1.45 32.85
C ILE A 14 25.71 -0.80 31.77
N ILE A 15 25.10 0.33 32.09
CA ILE A 15 24.52 1.24 31.09
C ILE A 15 25.71 1.96 30.44
N LEU A 16 26.15 1.46 29.28
CA LEU A 16 27.05 2.23 28.41
C LEU A 16 26.26 3.41 27.85
N LEU A 17 26.44 4.60 28.44
CA LEU A 17 26.11 5.86 27.78
C LEU A 17 27.04 6.02 26.58
N ALA A 18 26.53 5.72 25.39
CA ALA A 18 27.15 6.20 24.16
C ALA A 18 26.99 7.74 24.10
N PRO A 19 28.04 8.50 23.71
CA PRO A 19 27.90 9.93 23.53
C PRO A 19 26.94 10.16 22.35
N ILE A 20 25.83 10.85 22.61
CA ILE A 20 24.97 11.40 21.57
C ILE A 20 25.77 12.50 20.88
N ILE A 21 26.43 12.15 19.79
CA ILE A 21 27.00 13.13 18.87
C ILE A 21 25.79 13.79 18.20
N THR A 22 25.36 14.93 18.74
CA THR A 22 24.37 15.77 18.09
C THR A 22 25.10 16.50 16.97
N VAL A 23 25.13 15.90 15.78
CA VAL A 23 25.45 16.66 14.56
C VAL A 23 24.24 17.55 14.31
N LYS A 24 24.41 18.86 14.47
CA LYS A 24 23.41 19.86 14.09
C LYS A 24 23.33 19.87 12.56
N GLY A 25 22.42 19.07 12.00
CA GLY A 25 22.12 18.97 10.58
C GLY A 25 20.71 19.51 10.30
N GLN A 26 20.65 20.51 9.43
CA GLN A 26 19.56 20.87 8.52
C GLN A 26 18.34 19.92 8.52
N ASP A 27 17.19 20.37 9.06
CA ASP A 27 15.87 19.68 9.12
C ASP A 27 15.77 18.33 8.39
N ASP A 28 16.04 17.22 9.09
CA ASP A 28 15.90 15.86 8.56
C ASP A 28 14.42 15.57 8.25
N PHE A 29 14.11 15.29 6.98
CA PHE A 29 12.77 14.85 6.57
C PHE A 29 12.51 13.43 7.12
N THR A 30 11.40 13.25 7.84
CA THR A 30 10.98 11.95 8.37
C THR A 30 10.00 11.28 7.41
N ILE A 31 10.31 10.05 6.95
CA ILE A 31 9.47 9.29 6.01
C ILE A 31 8.25 8.64 6.70
N GLU A 32 8.40 8.28 7.97
CA GLU A 32 7.32 7.67 8.77
C GLU A 32 6.16 8.65 8.90
N GLU A 33 4.94 8.19 8.63
CA GLU A 33 3.72 9.01 8.63
C GLU A 33 3.71 10.18 7.62
N ALA A 34 4.73 10.30 6.76
CA ALA A 34 4.77 11.31 5.72
C ALA A 34 3.62 11.11 4.72
N THR A 35 2.93 12.20 4.37
CA THR A 35 1.94 12.24 3.29
C THR A 35 2.63 12.31 1.94
N ILE A 36 1.95 11.91 0.87
CA ILE A 36 2.46 12.01 -0.50
C ILE A 36 2.86 13.45 -0.84
N GLU A 37 2.09 14.45 -0.38
CA GLU A 37 2.44 15.85 -0.62
C GLU A 37 3.75 16.27 0.07
N SER A 38 3.98 15.80 1.30
CA SER A 38 5.23 16.05 2.01
C SER A 38 6.42 15.33 1.36
N ILE A 39 6.22 14.11 0.86
CA ILE A 39 7.21 13.33 0.12
C ILE A 39 7.56 14.04 -1.19
N GLN A 40 6.56 14.48 -1.97
CA GLN A 40 6.81 15.24 -3.21
C GLN A 40 7.57 16.53 -2.94
N ARG A 41 7.23 17.26 -1.86
CA ARG A 41 8.00 18.44 -1.44
C ARG A 41 9.45 18.10 -1.11
N ALA A 42 9.69 17.00 -0.38
CA ALA A 42 11.03 16.55 -0.06
C ALA A 42 11.83 16.14 -1.32
N PHE A 43 11.17 15.55 -2.31
CA PHE A 43 11.77 15.28 -3.62
C PHE A 43 12.17 16.57 -4.34
N ASP A 44 11.29 17.58 -4.36
CA ASP A 44 11.55 18.86 -5.04
C ASP A 44 12.65 19.68 -4.35
N GLU A 45 12.75 19.55 -3.02
CA GLU A 45 13.82 20.16 -2.20
C GLU A 45 15.13 19.35 -2.22
N ASN A 46 15.20 18.22 -2.93
CA ASN A 46 16.32 17.28 -2.94
C ASN A 46 16.71 16.74 -1.54
N LYS A 47 15.76 16.72 -0.61
CA LYS A 47 15.93 16.12 0.74
C LYS A 47 15.69 14.61 0.75
N LEU A 48 15.01 14.11 -0.27
CA LEU A 48 14.70 12.70 -0.47
C LEU A 48 14.75 12.39 -1.97
N THR A 49 15.06 11.15 -2.33
CA THR A 49 14.86 10.63 -3.69
C THR A 49 13.91 9.44 -3.68
N SER A 50 13.32 9.11 -4.83
CA SER A 50 12.45 7.95 -4.98
C SER A 50 13.19 6.66 -4.62
N LEU A 51 14.47 6.54 -5.02
CA LEU A 51 15.31 5.40 -4.62
C LEU A 51 15.47 5.31 -3.10
N GLN A 52 15.78 6.41 -2.42
CA GLN A 52 15.89 6.44 -0.96
C GLN A 52 14.57 6.06 -0.27
N LEU A 53 13.44 6.52 -0.81
CA LEU A 53 12.11 6.16 -0.31
C LEU A 53 11.82 4.65 -0.48
N VAL A 54 12.17 4.08 -1.64
CA VAL A 54 12.05 2.64 -1.89
C VAL A 54 12.95 1.84 -0.95
N ASP A 55 14.21 2.24 -0.79
CA ASP A 55 15.13 1.56 0.12
C ASP A 55 14.66 1.58 1.57
N PHE A 56 14.12 2.71 2.02
CA PHE A 56 13.50 2.84 3.33
C PHE A 56 12.36 1.82 3.53
N TYR A 57 11.43 1.75 2.58
CA TYR A 57 10.29 0.82 2.69
C TYR A 57 10.72 -0.64 2.57
N LEU A 58 11.69 -0.97 1.72
CA LEU A 58 12.24 -2.32 1.62
C LEU A 58 12.91 -2.76 2.92
N HIS A 59 13.65 -1.86 3.58
CA HIS A 59 14.22 -2.14 4.90
C HIS A 59 13.14 -2.38 5.96
N ARG A 60 12.05 -1.61 5.94
CA ARG A 60 10.91 -1.85 6.86
C ARG A 60 10.23 -3.18 6.58
N ILE A 61 10.02 -3.53 5.32
CA ILE A 61 9.44 -4.82 4.94
C ILE A 61 10.32 -5.97 5.43
N GLU A 62 11.64 -5.89 5.23
CA GLU A 62 12.59 -6.90 5.70
C GLU A 62 12.48 -7.15 7.22
N ASN A 63 12.37 -6.09 8.01
CA ASN A 63 12.33 -6.18 9.47
C ASN A 63 10.95 -6.60 10.03
N LEU A 64 9.86 -6.10 9.45
CA LEU A 64 8.53 -6.23 10.03
C LEU A 64 7.70 -7.36 9.38
N ASN A 65 7.94 -7.69 8.10
CA ASN A 65 7.15 -8.69 7.38
C ASN A 65 7.33 -10.14 7.87
N PRO A 66 8.47 -10.57 8.46
CA PRO A 66 8.56 -11.89 9.09
C PRO A 66 7.49 -12.13 10.17
N VAL A 67 7.06 -11.05 10.84
CA VAL A 67 6.00 -11.08 11.86
C VAL A 67 4.64 -10.78 11.23
N LEU A 68 4.52 -9.70 10.46
CA LEU A 68 3.23 -9.22 9.96
C LEU A 68 2.68 -10.00 8.75
N ARG A 69 3.55 -10.64 7.96
CA ARG A 69 3.21 -11.51 6.81
C ARG A 69 2.21 -10.86 5.83
N CYS A 70 2.39 -9.57 5.59
CA CYS A 70 1.50 -8.73 4.79
C CYS A 70 2.00 -8.52 3.35
N VAL A 71 3.26 -8.82 3.06
CA VAL A 71 3.88 -8.74 1.72
C VAL A 71 4.29 -10.15 1.28
N LEU A 72 3.83 -10.58 0.10
CA LEU A 72 4.14 -11.90 -0.47
C LEU A 72 5.39 -11.88 -1.35
N GLU A 73 5.62 -10.77 -2.06
CA GLU A 73 6.69 -10.68 -3.05
C GLU A 73 7.09 -9.22 -3.26
N ILE A 74 8.38 -8.97 -3.44
CA ILE A 74 8.92 -7.66 -3.80
C ILE A 74 9.26 -7.66 -5.28
N ASN A 75 8.98 -6.55 -5.96
CA ASN A 75 9.39 -6.39 -7.35
C ASN A 75 10.92 -6.26 -7.40
N PRO A 76 11.64 -7.19 -8.05
CA PRO A 76 13.11 -7.10 -8.14
C PRO A 76 13.57 -5.85 -8.90
N ASP A 77 12.71 -5.27 -9.74
CA ASP A 77 13.01 -4.08 -10.52
C ASP A 77 12.54 -2.77 -9.82
N ALA A 78 12.05 -2.82 -8.57
CA ALA A 78 11.54 -1.63 -7.85
C ALA A 78 12.58 -0.50 -7.72
N ARG A 79 13.85 -0.84 -7.43
CA ARG A 79 14.94 0.14 -7.34
C ARG A 79 15.23 0.80 -8.68
N VAL A 80 15.25 0.02 -9.75
CA VAL A 80 15.46 0.51 -11.13
C VAL A 80 14.33 1.46 -11.53
N GLN A 81 13.08 1.11 -11.21
CA GLN A 81 11.93 2.00 -11.44
C GLN A 81 12.07 3.33 -10.67
N ALA A 82 12.58 3.28 -9.44
CA ALA A 82 12.78 4.47 -8.61
C ALA A 82 13.92 5.36 -9.12
N GLU A 83 15.04 4.77 -9.53
CA GLU A 83 16.15 5.48 -10.18
C GLU A 83 15.70 6.18 -11.46
N GLU A 84 14.85 5.52 -12.24
CA GLU A 84 14.27 6.09 -13.45
C GLU A 84 13.34 7.27 -13.12
N ALA A 85 12.47 7.14 -12.12
CA ALA A 85 11.62 8.24 -11.67
C ALA A 85 12.46 9.44 -11.19
N ASP A 86 13.58 9.20 -10.51
CA ASP A 86 14.53 10.24 -10.09
C ASP A 86 15.24 10.90 -11.28
N ARG A 87 15.63 10.10 -12.31
CA ARG A 87 16.21 10.61 -13.56
C ARG A 87 15.23 11.51 -14.32
N GLU A 88 13.98 11.07 -14.44
CA GLU A 88 12.90 11.84 -15.06
C GLU A 88 12.62 13.14 -14.28
N ARG A 89 12.74 13.11 -12.95
CA ARG A 89 12.61 14.31 -12.11
C ARG A 89 13.66 15.36 -12.45
N ARG A 90 14.93 14.95 -12.61
CA ARG A 90 16.04 15.85 -12.97
C ARG A 90 15.91 16.46 -14.36
N ILE A 91 15.46 15.68 -15.35
CA ILE A 91 15.44 16.12 -16.75
C ILE A 91 14.24 17.04 -17.05
N ASN A 92 13.06 16.75 -16.49
CA ASN A 92 11.82 17.43 -16.83
C ASN A 92 11.33 18.40 -15.75
N SER A 93 12.23 19.14 -15.08
CA SER A 93 11.92 19.97 -13.90
C SER A 93 10.79 21.02 -14.10
N HIS A 94 10.32 21.22 -15.32
CA HIS A 94 9.33 22.25 -15.70
C HIS A 94 7.93 21.71 -16.04
N HIS A 95 7.67 20.39 -15.96
CA HIS A 95 6.35 19.82 -16.21
C HIS A 95 5.63 19.43 -14.91
N GLY A 96 4.34 19.80 -14.80
CA GLY A 96 3.46 19.37 -13.71
C GLY A 96 3.33 17.86 -13.71
N ARG A 97 4.01 17.21 -12.77
CA ARG A 97 3.98 15.75 -12.60
C ARG A 97 2.79 15.35 -11.73
N SER A 98 2.36 14.11 -11.87
CA SER A 98 1.44 13.50 -10.91
C SER A 98 2.08 13.45 -9.53
N PHE A 99 1.26 13.60 -8.48
CA PHE A 99 1.68 13.37 -7.09
C PHE A 99 2.15 11.94 -6.84
N MET A 100 1.82 11.00 -7.75
CA MET A 100 2.27 9.61 -7.68
C MET A 100 3.65 9.37 -8.32
N HIS A 101 4.25 10.36 -8.98
CA HIS A 101 5.56 10.19 -9.63
C HIS A 101 6.64 9.85 -8.61
N GLY A 102 7.29 8.69 -8.75
CA GLY A 102 8.31 8.17 -7.83
C GLY A 102 7.76 7.60 -6.52
N ILE A 103 6.44 7.59 -6.31
CA ILE A 103 5.83 7.04 -5.10
C ILE A 103 5.71 5.51 -5.23
N PRO A 104 6.24 4.72 -4.28
CA PRO A 104 6.09 3.28 -4.28
C PRO A 104 4.67 2.86 -3.85
N VAL A 105 4.11 1.89 -4.57
CA VAL A 105 2.78 1.33 -4.35
C VAL A 105 2.86 -0.19 -4.22
N LEU A 106 2.23 -0.72 -3.18
CA LEU A 106 2.00 -2.16 -3.05
C LEU A 106 0.65 -2.55 -3.65
N LEU A 107 0.61 -3.68 -4.34
CA LEU A 107 -0.59 -4.17 -5.03
C LEU A 107 -1.08 -5.44 -4.35
N LYS A 108 -2.38 -5.57 -4.09
CA LYS A 108 -2.95 -6.88 -3.73
C LYS A 108 -2.53 -7.94 -4.73
N ASP A 109 -2.11 -9.12 -4.26
CA ASP A 109 -1.56 -10.22 -5.07
C ASP A 109 -2.53 -10.82 -6.12
N SER A 110 -3.75 -10.32 -6.20
CA SER A 110 -4.70 -10.68 -7.24
C SER A 110 -4.77 -9.70 -8.42
N ILE A 111 -3.95 -8.64 -8.41
CA ILE A 111 -3.85 -7.63 -9.46
C ILE A 111 -2.67 -7.98 -10.35
N ASP A 112 -2.87 -8.23 -11.64
CA ASP A 112 -1.81 -8.62 -12.57
C ASP A 112 -0.76 -7.51 -12.77
N THR A 113 0.49 -7.96 -12.89
CA THR A 113 1.65 -7.16 -13.28
C THR A 113 2.48 -7.96 -14.27
N ASN A 114 2.89 -7.38 -15.39
CA ASN A 114 3.88 -7.95 -16.31
C ASN A 114 5.31 -7.74 -15.80
N ASP A 115 5.50 -7.87 -14.49
CA ASP A 115 6.78 -7.83 -13.80
C ASP A 115 7.28 -9.25 -13.56
N LYS A 116 8.50 -9.39 -13.04
CA LYS A 116 9.05 -10.64 -12.52
C LYS A 116 8.46 -10.99 -11.14
N MET A 117 7.13 -10.98 -11.05
CA MET A 117 6.36 -11.28 -9.84
C MET A 117 5.15 -12.14 -10.21
N ASN A 118 4.62 -12.85 -9.22
CA ASN A 118 3.45 -13.69 -9.39
C ASN A 118 2.16 -12.93 -9.08
N THR A 119 1.04 -13.41 -9.63
CA THR A 119 -0.31 -13.00 -9.26
C THR A 119 -1.09 -14.25 -8.92
N THR A 120 -1.26 -14.55 -7.63
CA THR A 120 -1.69 -15.89 -7.20
C THR A 120 -3.00 -15.92 -6.41
N ALA A 121 -3.58 -14.76 -6.10
CA ALA A 121 -4.69 -14.64 -5.14
C ALA A 121 -4.42 -15.42 -3.83
N GLY A 122 -3.15 -15.46 -3.40
CA GLY A 122 -2.68 -16.18 -2.22
C GLY A 122 -2.59 -17.72 -2.36
N SER A 123 -2.91 -18.28 -3.54
CA SER A 123 -3.00 -19.72 -3.75
C SER A 123 -1.78 -20.31 -4.46
N TYR A 124 -1.31 -21.47 -4.02
CA TYR A 124 -0.22 -22.19 -4.69
C TYR A 124 -0.59 -22.69 -6.09
N ALA A 125 -1.88 -22.81 -6.41
CA ALA A 125 -2.34 -23.25 -7.74
C ALA A 125 -1.89 -22.32 -8.89
N LEU A 126 -1.62 -21.06 -8.58
CA LEU A 126 -1.18 -20.04 -9.55
C LEU A 126 0.30 -19.68 -9.38
N LEU A 127 1.03 -20.33 -8.48
CA LEU A 127 2.45 -20.05 -8.29
C LEU A 127 3.24 -20.44 -9.55
N GLY A 128 4.03 -19.51 -10.08
CA GLY A 128 4.74 -19.65 -11.36
C GLY A 128 3.90 -19.27 -12.59
N SER A 129 2.63 -18.89 -12.41
CA SER A 129 1.84 -18.28 -13.49
C SER A 129 2.37 -16.87 -13.78
N VAL A 130 2.62 -16.60 -15.05
CA VAL A 130 3.12 -15.30 -15.52
C VAL A 130 1.97 -14.55 -16.17
N ALA A 131 1.64 -13.38 -15.62
CA ALA A 131 0.69 -12.48 -16.25
C ALA A 131 1.31 -11.88 -17.51
N GLY A 132 0.67 -12.07 -18.66
CA GLY A 132 1.20 -11.59 -19.95
C GLY A 132 1.09 -10.07 -20.16
N ARG A 133 0.50 -9.33 -19.22
CA ARG A 133 0.29 -7.87 -19.27
C ARG A 133 -0.06 -7.33 -17.89
N ASP A 134 0.07 -6.01 -17.74
CA ASP A 134 -0.38 -5.29 -16.56
C ASP A 134 -1.92 -5.22 -16.49
N ALA A 135 -2.43 -5.19 -15.26
CA ALA A 135 -3.81 -4.79 -14.99
C ALA A 135 -4.04 -3.32 -15.41
N GLY A 136 -5.28 -2.94 -15.73
CA GLY A 136 -5.58 -1.58 -16.18
C GLY A 136 -5.23 -0.49 -15.18
N VAL A 137 -5.40 -0.76 -13.89
CA VAL A 137 -4.95 0.15 -12.82
C VAL A 137 -3.42 0.26 -12.75
N VAL A 138 -2.68 -0.82 -13.03
CA VAL A 138 -1.21 -0.84 -13.00
C VAL A 138 -0.65 -0.06 -14.19
N GLU A 139 -1.22 -0.22 -15.38
CA GLU A 139 -0.83 0.56 -16.56
C GLU A 139 -0.99 2.07 -16.30
N LYS A 140 -2.08 2.47 -15.64
CA LYS A 140 -2.30 3.87 -15.26
C LYS A 140 -1.30 4.35 -14.21
N LEU A 141 -0.98 3.54 -13.20
CA LEU A 141 0.06 3.84 -12.20
C LEU A 141 1.42 4.06 -12.86
N ARG A 142 1.83 3.19 -13.78
CA ARG A 142 3.10 3.35 -14.52
C ARG A 142 3.10 4.61 -15.37
N LYS A 143 1.98 4.92 -16.03
CA LYS A 143 1.85 6.13 -16.86
C LYS A 143 2.08 7.42 -16.07
N VAL A 144 1.74 7.42 -14.78
CA VAL A 144 1.97 8.58 -13.89
C VAL A 144 3.29 8.52 -13.13
N GLY A 145 4.16 7.55 -13.44
CA GLY A 145 5.49 7.40 -12.86
C GLY A 145 5.52 6.76 -11.47
N ALA A 146 4.46 6.07 -11.03
CA ALA A 146 4.48 5.35 -9.76
C ALA A 146 5.40 4.12 -9.83
N VAL A 147 6.03 3.80 -8.70
CA VAL A 147 6.92 2.63 -8.58
C VAL A 147 6.12 1.44 -8.05
N ILE A 148 6.10 0.33 -8.79
CA ILE A 148 5.42 -0.88 -8.33
C ILE A 148 6.36 -1.62 -7.38
N LEU A 149 6.10 -1.54 -6.07
CA LEU A 149 7.01 -2.05 -5.04
C LEU A 149 6.93 -3.57 -4.89
N GLY A 150 5.74 -4.16 -5.05
CA GLY A 150 5.51 -5.57 -4.73
C GLY A 150 4.05 -5.96 -4.61
N LYS A 151 3.83 -7.18 -4.11
CA LYS A 151 2.54 -7.84 -3.95
C LYS A 151 2.21 -8.03 -2.46
N THR A 152 1.03 -7.62 -2.02
CA THR A 152 0.55 -7.85 -0.66
C THR A 152 -0.27 -9.13 -0.53
N SER A 153 -0.23 -9.71 0.67
CA SER A 153 -1.05 -10.86 1.01
C SER A 153 -2.54 -10.50 1.08
N LEU A 154 -3.37 -11.54 1.03
CA LEU A 154 -4.82 -11.44 1.09
C LEU A 154 -5.39 -12.68 1.78
N THR A 155 -6.66 -12.62 2.17
CA THR A 155 -7.43 -13.85 2.42
C THR A 155 -7.55 -14.63 1.11
N GLU A 156 -7.11 -15.90 1.10
CA GLU A 156 -7.02 -16.72 -0.12
C GLU A 156 -8.31 -16.72 -0.93
N TRP A 157 -8.22 -16.51 -2.25
CA TRP A 157 -9.38 -16.41 -3.15
C TRP A 157 -10.47 -15.48 -2.61
N TYR A 158 -10.05 -14.37 -1.98
CA TYR A 158 -10.95 -13.36 -1.43
C TYR A 158 -11.89 -13.86 -0.33
N SER A 159 -11.54 -14.94 0.40
CA SER A 159 -12.43 -15.67 1.32
C SER A 159 -13.51 -16.53 0.61
N PHE A 160 -13.58 -16.49 -0.73
CA PHE A 160 -14.61 -17.17 -1.50
C PHE A 160 -14.33 -18.66 -1.75
N ARG A 161 -13.10 -19.14 -1.52
CA ARG A 161 -12.78 -20.58 -1.61
C ARG A 161 -13.55 -21.42 -0.59
N ALA A 162 -13.76 -20.89 0.61
CA ALA A 162 -14.58 -21.53 1.64
C ALA A 162 -15.15 -20.46 2.58
N LEU A 163 -16.34 -19.96 2.23
CA LEU A 163 -17.04 -18.91 2.97
C LEU A 163 -17.09 -19.22 4.47
N PHE A 164 -16.69 -18.24 5.29
CA PHE A 164 -16.67 -18.29 6.75
C PHE A 164 -15.75 -19.35 7.38
N LYS A 165 -14.92 -20.04 6.58
CA LYS A 165 -14.01 -21.10 7.07
C LYS A 165 -12.53 -20.74 6.92
N ILE A 166 -12.22 -19.72 6.12
CA ILE A 166 -10.85 -19.23 5.94
C ILE A 166 -10.64 -18.08 6.91
N PRO A 167 -9.63 -18.13 7.79
CA PRO A 167 -9.27 -17.00 8.62
C PRO A 167 -8.94 -15.77 7.78
N ASN A 168 -9.40 -14.61 8.21
CA ASN A 168 -9.07 -13.33 7.59
C ASN A 168 -7.56 -13.11 7.56
N GLY A 169 -7.01 -12.69 6.42
CA GLY A 169 -5.58 -12.50 6.23
C GLY A 169 -4.76 -13.78 6.07
N TRP A 170 -5.39 -14.96 6.03
CA TRP A 170 -4.70 -16.21 5.74
C TRP A 170 -4.70 -16.54 4.25
N CYS A 171 -3.54 -16.95 3.74
CA CYS A 171 -3.46 -17.69 2.49
C CYS A 171 -2.37 -18.76 2.51
N ALA A 172 -2.48 -19.76 1.64
CA ALA A 172 -1.53 -20.87 1.60
C ALA A 172 -0.09 -20.40 1.34
N ARG A 173 0.08 -19.40 0.46
CA ARG A 173 1.40 -18.86 0.09
C ARG A 173 2.06 -18.02 1.18
N GLY A 174 1.29 -17.20 1.90
CA GLY A 174 1.80 -16.23 2.88
C GLY A 174 1.64 -16.62 4.35
N GLY A 175 0.85 -17.64 4.64
CA GLY A 175 0.40 -17.94 5.99
C GLY A 175 -0.59 -16.90 6.53
N GLN A 176 -0.64 -16.76 7.85
CA GLN A 176 -1.55 -15.86 8.57
C GLN A 176 -0.95 -14.47 8.74
N ALA A 177 -1.48 -13.46 8.06
CA ALA A 177 -1.15 -12.06 8.33
C ALA A 177 -1.56 -11.65 9.75
N GLN A 178 -0.80 -10.73 10.36
CA GLN A 178 -1.02 -10.26 11.73
C GLN A 178 -1.40 -8.78 11.75
N ASN A 179 -2.33 -8.42 12.63
CA ASN A 179 -2.71 -7.02 12.86
C ASN A 179 -1.54 -6.28 13.55
N PRO A 180 -1.11 -5.11 13.04
CA PRO A 180 0.04 -4.39 13.60
C PRO A 180 -0.24 -3.70 14.95
N TYR A 181 -1.51 -3.54 15.33
CA TYR A 181 -1.91 -2.88 16.58
C TYR A 181 -2.21 -3.87 17.72
N VAL A 182 -2.79 -5.04 17.38
CA VAL A 182 -3.21 -6.04 18.36
C VAL A 182 -2.66 -7.39 17.97
N ALA A 183 -1.70 -7.92 18.74
CA ALA A 183 -1.15 -9.25 18.50
C ALA A 183 -2.25 -10.33 18.56
N GLY A 184 -2.37 -11.13 17.50
CA GLY A 184 -3.45 -12.12 17.36
C GLY A 184 -4.83 -11.52 17.07
N GLY A 185 -4.94 -10.20 16.90
CA GLY A 185 -6.16 -9.53 16.48
C GLY A 185 -6.53 -9.86 15.03
N ASP A 186 -7.83 -9.79 14.72
CA ASP A 186 -8.31 -9.96 13.36
C ASP A 186 -7.77 -8.81 12.47
N THR A 187 -7.39 -9.15 11.24
CA THR A 187 -6.93 -8.19 10.23
C THR A 187 -8.08 -7.74 9.30
N CYS A 188 -9.25 -8.38 9.45
CA CYS A 188 -10.29 -8.49 8.45
C CYS A 188 -9.72 -8.88 7.07
N GLY A 189 -10.50 -8.74 6.01
CA GLY A 189 -10.07 -9.15 4.68
C GLY A 189 -11.12 -8.85 3.63
N SER A 190 -10.83 -9.13 2.37
CA SER A 190 -9.67 -9.90 1.91
C SER A 190 -8.39 -9.10 1.63
N SER A 191 -8.42 -7.76 1.55
CA SER A 191 -7.21 -6.95 1.27
C SER A 191 -6.35 -6.71 2.52
N SER A 192 -6.14 -7.74 3.35
CA SER A 192 -5.49 -7.65 4.65
C SER A 192 -4.06 -7.14 4.54
N GLY A 193 -3.25 -7.70 3.63
CA GLY A 193 -1.86 -7.26 3.47
C GLY A 193 -1.72 -5.82 2.98
N SER A 194 -2.65 -5.37 2.12
CA SER A 194 -2.71 -3.98 1.65
C SER A 194 -2.95 -3.01 2.80
N ALA A 195 -3.85 -3.33 3.74
CA ALA A 195 -4.11 -2.51 4.91
C ALA A 195 -2.94 -2.50 5.90
N ILE A 196 -2.43 -3.69 6.25
CA ILE A 196 -1.35 -3.87 7.23
C ILE A 196 -0.07 -3.17 6.77
N SER A 197 0.29 -3.30 5.48
CA SER A 197 1.50 -2.67 4.94
C SER A 197 1.45 -1.14 5.02
N VAL A 198 0.29 -0.54 4.79
CA VAL A 198 0.07 0.92 4.93
C VAL A 198 0.14 1.32 6.41
N ALA A 199 -0.55 0.58 7.29
CA ALA A 199 -0.58 0.85 8.74
C ALA A 199 0.81 0.74 9.39
N ALA A 200 1.63 -0.23 8.97
CA ALA A 200 2.97 -0.46 9.51
C ALA A 200 4.07 0.41 8.85
N ASN A 201 3.70 1.39 8.02
CA ASN A 201 4.63 2.21 7.23
C ASN A 201 5.58 1.37 6.35
N MET A 202 5.13 0.23 5.82
CA MET A 202 5.88 -0.53 4.82
C MET A 202 5.69 0.02 3.39
N VAL A 203 4.70 0.90 3.20
CA VAL A 203 4.47 1.65 1.96
C VAL A 203 3.68 2.92 2.28
N SER A 204 3.71 3.94 1.41
CA SER A 204 2.86 5.13 1.56
C SER A 204 1.40 4.80 1.28
N VAL A 205 1.14 4.07 0.19
CA VAL A 205 -0.20 3.69 -0.27
C VAL A 205 -0.19 2.29 -0.91
N SER A 206 -1.36 1.65 -0.92
CA SER A 206 -1.53 0.35 -1.57
C SER A 206 -2.86 0.25 -2.30
N LEU A 207 -2.98 -0.72 -3.21
CA LEU A 207 -4.25 -1.08 -3.84
C LEU A 207 -4.83 -2.33 -3.19
N GLY A 208 -6.11 -2.24 -2.87
CA GLY A 208 -6.97 -3.38 -2.50
C GLY A 208 -8.02 -3.62 -3.58
N SER A 209 -8.78 -4.71 -3.42
CA SER A 209 -9.97 -4.97 -4.24
C SER A 209 -11.13 -5.37 -3.36
N GLU A 210 -12.33 -4.97 -3.76
CA GLU A 210 -13.55 -5.25 -3.00
C GLU A 210 -14.71 -5.70 -3.88
N THR A 211 -15.27 -6.85 -3.48
CA THR A 211 -16.60 -7.32 -3.86
C THR A 211 -17.63 -6.95 -2.77
N HIS A 212 -17.27 -7.20 -1.52
CA HIS A 212 -18.06 -6.85 -0.32
C HIS A 212 -17.12 -6.75 0.89
N GLY A 213 -16.96 -5.54 1.44
CA GLY A 213 -16.16 -5.26 2.65
C GLY A 213 -14.63 -5.39 2.50
N SER A 214 -14.12 -5.97 1.41
CA SER A 214 -12.72 -6.36 1.26
C SER A 214 -11.67 -5.25 1.14
N ILE A 215 -12.07 -3.98 1.06
CA ILE A 215 -11.23 -2.78 1.21
C ILE A 215 -11.59 -2.10 2.54
N ILE A 216 -12.88 -1.79 2.76
CA ILE A 216 -13.29 -0.97 3.90
C ILE A 216 -13.13 -1.67 5.25
N CYS A 217 -13.37 -2.98 5.32
CA CYS A 217 -13.24 -3.74 6.56
C CYS A 217 -11.77 -3.90 7.01
N PRO A 218 -10.82 -4.36 6.16
CA PRO A 218 -9.43 -4.38 6.57
C PRO A 218 -8.87 -2.97 6.78
N ALA A 219 -9.39 -1.94 6.12
CA ALA A 219 -9.00 -0.56 6.43
C ALA A 219 -9.38 -0.16 7.85
N ASP A 220 -10.63 -0.39 8.25
CA ASP A 220 -11.15 -0.12 9.60
C ASP A 220 -10.36 -0.88 10.68
N TYR A 221 -10.18 -2.19 10.50
CA TYR A 221 -9.49 -3.04 11.48
C TYR A 221 -8.00 -2.73 11.66
N ASN A 222 -7.37 -2.07 10.67
CA ASN A 222 -5.96 -1.69 10.72
C ASN A 222 -5.77 -0.18 10.76
N SER A 223 -6.81 0.58 11.14
CA SER A 223 -6.74 2.03 11.35
C SER A 223 -6.15 2.81 10.16
N VAL A 224 -6.57 2.48 8.94
CA VAL A 224 -6.21 3.20 7.71
C VAL A 224 -7.45 3.63 6.93
N VAL A 225 -7.28 4.54 5.99
CA VAL A 225 -8.33 4.92 5.04
C VAL A 225 -8.40 3.87 3.94
N GLY A 226 -9.61 3.37 3.68
CA GLY A 226 -9.91 2.52 2.53
C GLY A 226 -11.08 3.11 1.76
N PHE A 227 -10.89 3.32 0.45
CA PHE A 227 -11.94 3.88 -0.40
C PHE A 227 -12.41 2.81 -1.39
N LYS A 228 -13.67 2.40 -1.28
CA LYS A 228 -14.32 1.52 -2.27
C LYS A 228 -15.01 2.38 -3.33
N PRO A 229 -14.49 2.47 -4.57
CA PRO A 229 -15.13 3.27 -5.60
C PRO A 229 -16.50 2.71 -6.03
N THR A 230 -17.24 3.53 -6.79
CA THR A 230 -18.36 3.04 -7.60
C THR A 230 -17.84 1.94 -8.55
N ALA A 231 -18.56 0.83 -8.68
CA ALA A 231 -18.19 -0.23 -9.62
C ALA A 231 -18.09 0.35 -11.04
N GLY A 232 -16.99 0.04 -11.73
CA GLY A 232 -16.67 0.62 -13.04
C GLY A 232 -15.86 1.93 -13.00
N LEU A 233 -15.74 2.62 -11.86
CA LEU A 233 -14.94 3.86 -11.82
C LEU A 233 -13.44 3.61 -12.05
N THR A 234 -12.97 2.43 -11.66
CA THR A 234 -11.60 1.92 -11.88
C THR A 234 -11.67 0.62 -12.69
N SER A 235 -10.75 0.44 -13.63
CA SER A 235 -10.68 -0.80 -14.43
C SER A 235 -10.45 -2.04 -13.57
N ARG A 236 -11.12 -3.13 -13.92
CA ARG A 236 -10.94 -4.48 -13.33
C ARG A 236 -10.19 -5.42 -14.26
N ALA A 237 -9.80 -4.95 -15.44
CA ALA A 237 -9.05 -5.76 -16.39
C ALA A 237 -7.70 -6.17 -15.79
N GLY A 238 -7.37 -7.46 -15.87
CA GLY A 238 -6.16 -8.03 -15.26
C GLY A 238 -6.25 -8.16 -13.74
N VAL A 239 -7.44 -8.26 -13.16
CA VAL A 239 -7.62 -8.61 -11.74
C VAL A 239 -8.40 -9.91 -11.66
N ILE A 240 -7.90 -10.88 -10.88
CA ILE A 240 -8.58 -12.17 -10.69
C ILE A 240 -10.00 -11.89 -10.15
N PRO A 241 -11.09 -12.22 -10.84
CA PRO A 241 -12.42 -11.73 -10.47
C PRO A 241 -13.13 -12.59 -9.42
N ILE A 242 -14.14 -12.02 -8.76
CA ILE A 242 -15.26 -12.74 -8.13
C ILE A 242 -16.56 -12.40 -8.85
N SER A 243 -16.88 -11.11 -8.97
CA SER A 243 -18.18 -10.62 -9.41
C SER A 243 -18.03 -9.40 -10.32
N SER A 244 -18.40 -9.57 -11.59
CA SER A 244 -18.46 -8.46 -12.56
C SER A 244 -19.47 -7.37 -12.21
N ARG A 245 -20.31 -7.53 -11.17
CA ARG A 245 -21.28 -6.52 -10.75
C ARG A 245 -20.81 -5.69 -9.56
N GLN A 246 -19.88 -6.21 -8.77
CA GLN A 246 -19.52 -5.63 -7.47
C GLN A 246 -18.04 -5.30 -7.36
N ASP A 247 -17.19 -6.05 -8.06
CA ASP A 247 -15.74 -5.89 -7.96
C ASP A 247 -15.30 -4.50 -8.37
N THR A 248 -14.43 -3.92 -7.55
CA THR A 248 -13.74 -2.66 -7.81
C THR A 248 -12.38 -2.67 -7.14
N ILE A 249 -11.45 -1.88 -7.68
CA ILE A 249 -10.10 -1.73 -7.16
C ILE A 249 -10.06 -0.35 -6.50
N GLY A 250 -9.55 -0.28 -5.28
CA GLY A 250 -9.57 0.97 -4.53
C GLY A 250 -8.28 1.22 -3.75
N PRO A 251 -8.00 2.49 -3.45
CA PRO A 251 -6.83 2.89 -2.69
C PRO A 251 -6.99 2.56 -1.20
N MET A 252 -5.86 2.26 -0.57
CA MET A 252 -5.69 2.20 0.87
C MET A 252 -4.49 3.06 1.27
N ALA A 253 -4.67 3.94 2.26
CA ALA A 253 -3.67 4.92 2.65
C ALA A 253 -3.86 5.35 4.12
N ARG A 254 -2.87 6.01 4.74
CA ARG A 254 -3.01 6.54 6.11
C ARG A 254 -3.84 7.82 6.17
N SER A 255 -3.93 8.57 5.07
CA SER A 255 -4.72 9.80 4.99
C SER A 255 -5.72 9.77 3.82
N VAL A 256 -6.80 10.54 3.96
CA VAL A 256 -7.78 10.72 2.87
C VAL A 256 -7.13 11.37 1.65
N ALA A 257 -6.21 12.32 1.87
CA ALA A 257 -5.49 12.99 0.79
C ALA A 257 -4.67 12.00 -0.05
N ASP A 258 -3.93 11.10 0.59
CA ASP A 258 -3.12 10.10 -0.10
C ASP A 258 -3.99 9.07 -0.85
N ALA A 259 -5.12 8.66 -0.24
CA ALA A 259 -6.08 7.81 -0.92
C ALA A 259 -6.67 8.48 -2.18
N VAL A 260 -6.94 9.79 -2.12
CA VAL A 260 -7.42 10.58 -3.27
C VAL A 260 -6.36 10.71 -4.36
N HIS A 261 -5.09 10.98 -4.01
CA HIS A 261 -3.99 11.02 -4.99
C HIS A 261 -3.83 9.69 -5.72
N LEU A 262 -3.95 8.57 -5.00
CA LEU A 262 -3.91 7.25 -5.58
C LEU A 262 -5.17 6.96 -6.43
N LEU A 263 -6.35 7.38 -5.99
CA LEU A 263 -7.60 7.25 -6.75
C LEU A 263 -7.48 7.98 -8.10
N ASP A 264 -7.06 9.25 -8.08
CA ASP A 264 -6.88 10.06 -9.28
C ASP A 264 -5.93 9.42 -10.29
N ALA A 265 -4.92 8.69 -9.81
CA ALA A 265 -3.99 7.97 -10.67
C ALA A 265 -4.62 6.75 -11.38
N ILE A 266 -5.69 6.15 -10.86
CA ILE A 266 -6.23 4.86 -11.37
C ILE A 266 -7.63 4.94 -11.96
N VAL A 267 -8.36 6.04 -11.77
CA VAL A 267 -9.72 6.19 -12.30
C VAL A 267 -9.76 6.33 -13.82
N GLY A 268 -10.91 6.02 -14.40
CA GLY A 268 -11.25 6.33 -15.78
C GLY A 268 -11.27 5.12 -16.70
N PHE A 269 -11.69 5.40 -17.93
CA PHE A 269 -11.97 4.41 -18.96
C PHE A 269 -10.81 3.43 -19.20
N ASP A 270 -11.16 2.16 -19.40
CA ASP A 270 -10.30 1.12 -19.94
C ASP A 270 -11.10 0.30 -20.97
N PRO A 271 -10.68 0.23 -22.24
CA PRO A 271 -11.41 -0.51 -23.26
C PRO A 271 -11.53 -2.01 -22.97
N ARG A 272 -10.62 -2.60 -22.17
CA ARG A 272 -10.69 -4.02 -21.76
C ARG A 272 -11.75 -4.26 -20.67
N ASP A 273 -12.23 -3.19 -20.07
CA ASP A 273 -13.33 -3.17 -19.11
C ASP A 273 -14.37 -2.11 -19.50
N GLY A 274 -14.60 -1.95 -20.81
CA GLY A 274 -15.35 -0.82 -21.35
C GLY A 274 -16.82 -0.83 -20.95
N GLU A 275 -17.43 -2.01 -20.78
CA GLU A 275 -18.82 -2.16 -20.34
C GLU A 275 -19.04 -1.52 -18.95
N ALA A 276 -18.09 -1.70 -18.03
CA ALA A 276 -18.20 -1.10 -16.70
C ALA A 276 -17.66 0.33 -16.64
N THR A 277 -16.56 0.61 -17.34
CA THR A 277 -15.84 1.89 -17.17
C THR A 277 -16.36 3.03 -18.03
N SER A 278 -17.09 2.76 -19.11
CA SER A 278 -17.61 3.80 -20.02
C SER A 278 -18.54 4.79 -19.31
N GLU A 279 -19.56 4.30 -18.61
CA GLU A 279 -20.51 5.16 -17.90
C GLU A 279 -19.89 5.84 -16.69
N ALA A 280 -19.13 5.10 -15.88
CA ALA A 280 -18.53 5.65 -14.66
C ALA A 280 -17.50 6.76 -14.96
N ALA A 281 -16.76 6.65 -16.07
CA ALA A 281 -15.78 7.66 -16.48
C ALA A 281 -16.41 9.05 -16.75
N ARG A 282 -17.70 9.10 -17.10
CA ARG A 282 -18.43 10.37 -17.34
C ARG A 282 -18.64 11.19 -16.06
N PHE A 283 -18.47 10.57 -14.88
CA PHE A 283 -18.65 11.21 -13.58
C PHE A 283 -17.33 11.58 -12.91
N ILE A 284 -16.19 11.39 -13.59
CA ILE A 284 -14.90 11.85 -13.08
C ILE A 284 -14.85 13.37 -13.24
N PRO A 285 -14.62 14.13 -12.16
CA PRO A 285 -14.56 15.59 -12.25
C PRO A 285 -13.38 16.06 -13.09
N ASP A 286 -13.53 17.22 -13.74
CA ASP A 286 -12.41 17.89 -14.38
C ASP A 286 -11.32 18.20 -13.36
N GLY A 287 -10.09 17.74 -13.62
CA GLY A 287 -8.97 17.86 -12.68
C GLY A 287 -8.95 16.84 -11.54
N GLY A 288 -9.84 15.84 -11.57
CA GLY A 288 -9.85 14.73 -10.61
C GLY A 288 -10.56 15.04 -9.29
N TYR A 289 -10.33 14.19 -8.29
CA TYR A 289 -10.92 14.24 -6.97
C TYR A 289 -10.11 15.11 -5.99
N LYS A 290 -8.82 15.37 -6.25
CA LYS A 290 -7.96 16.23 -5.42
C LYS A 290 -8.61 17.59 -5.05
N PRO A 291 -9.24 18.35 -5.97
CA PRO A 291 -9.84 19.65 -5.64
C PRO A 291 -10.95 19.60 -4.57
N PHE A 292 -11.46 18.40 -4.25
CA PHE A 292 -12.51 18.18 -3.25
C PHE A 292 -11.98 17.89 -1.85
N LEU A 293 -10.65 17.85 -1.66
CA LEU A 293 -10.03 17.81 -0.33
C LEU A 293 -10.23 19.16 0.36
N ASN A 294 -11.29 19.24 1.17
CA ASN A 294 -11.72 20.47 1.84
C ASN A 294 -11.96 20.22 3.34
N GLU A 295 -11.19 20.88 4.20
CA GLU A 295 -11.30 20.79 5.66
C GLU A 295 -12.69 21.18 6.18
N HIS A 296 -13.40 22.02 5.44
CA HIS A 296 -14.76 22.47 5.75
C HIS A 296 -15.84 21.69 4.97
N GLY A 297 -15.47 20.57 4.32
CA GLY A 297 -16.36 19.82 3.43
C GLY A 297 -17.67 19.33 4.09
N ILE A 298 -17.66 19.15 5.41
CA ILE A 298 -18.82 18.71 6.18
C ILE A 298 -19.80 19.84 6.52
N ILE A 299 -19.38 21.11 6.44
CA ILE A 299 -20.25 22.23 6.78
C ILE A 299 -21.46 22.23 5.84
N GLY A 300 -22.67 22.23 6.44
CA GLY A 300 -23.94 22.18 5.71
C GLY A 300 -24.32 20.81 5.13
N LYS A 301 -23.55 19.74 5.39
CA LYS A 301 -23.91 18.37 4.97
C LYS A 301 -24.86 17.72 5.97
N ARG A 302 -25.69 16.80 5.48
CA ARG A 302 -26.60 15.98 6.30
C ARG A 302 -26.05 14.56 6.32
N LEU A 303 -25.77 14.04 7.52
CA LEU A 303 -25.33 12.66 7.72
C LEU A 303 -26.46 11.86 8.38
N GLY A 304 -26.73 10.67 7.86
CA GLY A 304 -27.59 9.69 8.53
C GLY A 304 -26.74 8.79 9.41
N GLY A 305 -27.00 8.75 10.71
CA GLY A 305 -26.46 7.73 11.60
C GLY A 305 -27.31 6.47 11.55
N CYS A 306 -26.68 5.31 11.58
CA CYS A 306 -27.33 4.02 11.80
C CYS A 306 -27.63 3.80 13.29
#